data_AF-A0A8X7VBZ9-F1
#
_entry.id   AF-A0A8X7VBZ9-F1
#
_cell.length_a   1.000
_cell.length_b   1.000
_cell.length_c   1.000
_cell.angle_alpha   90.00
_cell.angle_beta   90.00
_cell.angle_gamma   90.00
#
_symmetry.space_group_name_H-M   'P 1'
#
loop_
_entity.id
_entity.type
_entity.pdbx_description
1 polymer ?
#
loop_
_entity_poly.entity_id
_entity_poly.type
_entity_poly.pdbx_seq_one_letter_code
_entity_poly.pdbx_strand_id
1 'polypeptide(L)'
;MAAMNNISELKSFKSMWRVKVKIIRLWRQYSAAGGETIEMVFVDSRGDKIHGTVKKDEVGKFYHMLQQGETKILINFTVTHSSGSYRSTKHPYKIVFLPTTRVRICEAFPNNLTGLDPVNYRDLIDGKLNADFLVDVIGQVVEVSHIEVVSVNGKDTQKINVELRDHEDERLPLVLWGKFVEEISDAVQLRSENTVICVLRFGKIKIWKEDCSVSNAYNVSDVLLNPPIDEVEAFMRLLPKDDLALSIVESKPLELKNGVSEKDDFFVHTPRKTIAEVLESKQVEKCIVMATIAGIDSDIGWYYLSCKVCAKKVLTVPNDNFDDGDDHDVLAYNYYCPKCKTNSPKLLSRYKLHLVVLDNTNNCKFLLFDNLALQLLFSIIFTINTSCKI
;
A
#
# COMPACT_ATOMS: atom_id res chain seq x y z
N MET A 1 -7.55 -28.87 20.79
CA MET A 1 -7.53 -27.39 20.63
C MET A 1 -6.61 -27.10 19.44
N ALA A 2 -7.04 -26.40 18.39
CA ALA A 2 -6.17 -26.16 17.23
C ALA A 2 -4.93 -25.35 17.64
N ALA A 3 -3.74 -25.83 17.28
CA ALA A 3 -2.46 -25.22 17.62
C ALA A 3 -2.38 -23.76 17.12
N MET A 4 -1.68 -22.91 17.87
CA MET A 4 -1.37 -21.54 17.44
C MET A 4 -0.25 -21.60 16.39
N ASN A 5 -0.35 -20.81 15.34
CA ASN A 5 0.67 -20.67 14.31
C ASN A 5 1.50 -19.41 14.54
N ASN A 6 2.77 -19.46 14.12
CA ASN A 6 3.63 -18.29 14.01
C ASN A 6 3.44 -17.62 12.64
N ILE A 7 3.82 -16.36 12.52
CA ILE A 7 3.71 -15.61 11.26
C ILE A 7 4.55 -16.27 10.16
N SER A 8 5.77 -16.71 10.49
CA SER A 8 6.70 -17.39 9.57
C SER A 8 6.16 -18.70 8.99
N GLU A 9 5.11 -19.30 9.57
CA GLU A 9 4.49 -20.54 9.08
C GLU A 9 3.41 -20.30 8.02
N LEU A 10 2.97 -19.05 7.83
CA LEU A 10 1.83 -18.72 7.00
C LEU A 10 2.12 -18.97 5.51
N LYS A 11 1.18 -19.63 4.83
CA LYS A 11 1.23 -19.99 3.40
C LYS A 11 -0.12 -19.74 2.73
N SER A 12 -0.09 -19.38 1.45
CA SER A 12 -1.26 -18.97 0.66
C SER A 12 -2.29 -20.08 0.40
N PHE A 13 -1.87 -21.35 0.37
CA PHE A 13 -2.72 -22.49 0.01
C PHE A 13 -3.42 -23.16 1.20
N LYS A 14 -3.18 -22.69 2.43
CA LYS A 14 -3.86 -23.18 3.64
C LYS A 14 -4.84 -22.13 4.14
N SER A 15 -6.02 -22.58 4.56
CA SER A 15 -7.06 -21.75 5.18
C SER A 15 -7.15 -22.03 6.69
N MET A 16 -8.03 -21.30 7.39
CA MET A 16 -8.31 -21.50 8.82
C MET A 16 -7.10 -21.30 9.76
N TRP A 17 -6.18 -20.42 9.39
CA TRP A 17 -5.07 -20.01 10.25
C TRP A 17 -5.54 -19.46 11.60
N ARG A 18 -4.71 -19.67 12.63
CA ARG A 18 -4.90 -19.13 13.98
C ARG A 18 -3.59 -18.56 14.49
N VAL A 19 -3.50 -17.25 14.67
CA VAL A 19 -2.28 -16.56 15.14
C VAL A 19 -2.58 -15.64 16.31
N LYS A 20 -1.63 -15.48 17.24
CA LYS A 20 -1.65 -14.46 18.31
C LYS A 20 -0.68 -13.37 17.92
N VAL A 21 -1.15 -12.14 17.78
CA VAL A 21 -0.39 -11.01 17.22
C VAL A 21 -0.69 -9.70 17.95
N LYS A 22 0.29 -8.81 18.05
CA LYS A 22 0.12 -7.41 18.48
C LYS A 22 0.07 -6.50 17.27
N ILE A 23 -0.87 -5.54 17.29
CA ILE A 23 -1.02 -4.53 16.25
C ILE A 23 -0.03 -3.40 16.54
N ILE A 24 1.11 -3.37 15.86
CA ILE A 24 2.14 -2.33 16.11
C ILE A 24 1.88 -1.05 15.32
N ARG A 25 1.09 -1.12 14.25
CA ARG A 25 0.64 0.04 13.48
C ARG A 25 -0.72 -0.22 12.87
N LEU A 26 -1.62 0.77 12.89
CA LEU A 26 -2.93 0.72 12.26
C LEU A 26 -3.27 2.08 11.64
N TRP A 27 -3.72 2.08 10.39
CA TRP A 27 -4.15 3.28 9.68
C TRP A 27 -5.31 2.98 8.74
N ARG A 28 -6.00 4.04 8.32
CA ARG A 28 -7.01 3.97 7.26
C ARG A 28 -6.38 4.46 5.98
N GLN A 29 -6.68 3.77 4.89
CA GLN A 29 -6.26 4.18 3.56
C GLN A 29 -7.47 4.19 2.63
N TYR A 30 -7.60 5.26 1.87
CA TYR A 30 -8.59 5.35 0.81
C TYR A 30 -7.90 5.19 -0.54
N SER A 31 -8.51 4.42 -1.43
CA SER A 31 -8.13 4.37 -2.83
C SER A 31 -9.38 4.52 -3.70
N ALA A 32 -9.26 5.21 -4.84
CA ALA A 32 -10.40 5.41 -5.75
C ALA A 32 -10.99 4.07 -6.25
N ALA A 33 -10.14 3.06 -6.47
CA ALA A 33 -10.56 1.74 -6.96
C ALA A 33 -10.99 0.77 -5.85
N GLY A 34 -10.34 0.82 -4.67
CA GLY A 34 -10.57 -0.11 -3.57
C GLY A 34 -11.50 0.42 -2.48
N GLY A 35 -11.81 1.71 -2.50
CA GLY A 35 -12.47 2.42 -1.42
C GLY A 35 -11.60 2.50 -0.18
N GLU A 36 -12.26 2.69 0.96
CA GLU A 36 -11.62 2.70 2.26
C GLU A 36 -11.19 1.29 2.71
N THR A 37 -10.02 1.22 3.31
CA THR A 37 -9.43 0.00 3.87
C THR A 37 -8.84 0.33 5.24
N ILE A 38 -8.81 -0.66 6.14
CA ILE A 38 -7.98 -0.60 7.34
C ILE A 38 -6.72 -1.39 7.02
N GLU A 39 -5.58 -0.76 7.16
CA GLU A 39 -4.27 -1.36 6.94
C GLU A 39 -3.53 -1.39 8.27
N MET A 40 -2.74 -2.43 8.49
CA MET A 40 -2.06 -2.64 9.76
C MET A 40 -0.80 -3.47 9.63
N VAL A 41 0.07 -3.37 10.63
CA VAL A 41 1.23 -4.25 10.80
C VAL A 41 1.07 -5.03 12.10
N PHE A 42 1.18 -6.35 11.97
CA PHE A 42 1.17 -7.29 13.07
C PHE A 42 2.59 -7.75 13.40
N VAL A 43 2.83 -8.04 14.67
CA VAL A 43 4.02 -8.75 15.15
C VAL A 43 3.59 -9.93 16.03
N ASP A 44 4.25 -11.08 15.90
CA ASP A 44 4.05 -12.22 16.80
C ASP A 44 5.07 -12.24 17.95
N SER A 45 5.00 -13.27 18.80
CA SER A 45 5.90 -13.42 19.95
C SER A 45 7.38 -13.61 19.59
N ARG A 46 7.70 -13.91 18.32
CA ARG A 46 9.08 -14.08 17.84
C ARG A 46 9.64 -12.81 17.20
N GLY A 47 8.82 -11.75 17.09
CA GLY A 47 9.20 -10.53 16.38
C GLY A 47 8.96 -10.59 14.87
N ASP A 48 8.41 -11.69 14.34
CA ASP A 48 8.08 -11.78 12.92
C ASP A 48 6.95 -10.79 12.60
N LYS A 49 7.16 -9.95 11.59
CA LYS A 49 6.18 -8.92 11.17
C LYS A 49 5.42 -9.35 9.93
N ILE A 50 4.11 -9.11 9.90
CA ILE A 50 3.29 -9.28 8.70
C ILE A 50 2.29 -8.14 8.53
N HIS A 51 2.14 -7.68 7.29
CA HIS A 51 1.13 -6.71 6.92
C HIS A 51 -0.28 -7.35 6.92
N GLY A 52 -1.30 -6.59 7.30
CA GLY A 52 -2.70 -7.00 7.27
C GLY A 52 -3.61 -5.95 6.66
N THR A 53 -4.62 -6.39 5.93
CA THR A 53 -5.62 -5.52 5.28
C THR A 53 -7.05 -5.98 5.58
N VAL A 54 -7.92 -5.02 5.89
CA VAL A 54 -9.37 -5.16 5.92
C VAL A 54 -9.93 -4.36 4.75
N LYS A 55 -10.53 -5.06 3.79
CA LYS A 55 -11.12 -4.44 2.59
C LYS A 55 -12.40 -3.70 2.94
N LYS A 56 -12.76 -2.72 2.09
CA LYS A 56 -13.95 -1.85 2.20
C LYS A 56 -15.20 -2.53 2.75
N ASP A 57 -15.58 -3.67 2.18
CA ASP A 57 -16.83 -4.36 2.53
C ASP A 57 -16.84 -4.85 4.00
N GLU A 58 -15.66 -5.04 4.60
CA GLU A 58 -15.49 -5.56 5.95
C GLU A 58 -15.07 -4.50 6.98
N VAL A 59 -14.77 -3.26 6.55
CA VAL A 59 -14.29 -2.19 7.42
C VAL A 59 -15.26 -1.94 8.57
N GLY A 60 -16.55 -1.78 8.28
CA GLY A 60 -17.57 -1.51 9.31
C GLY A 60 -17.66 -2.59 10.38
N LYS A 61 -17.37 -3.86 10.03
CA LYS A 61 -17.38 -4.98 10.99
C LYS A 61 -16.18 -4.94 11.93
N PHE A 62 -14.99 -4.69 11.40
CA PHE A 62 -13.74 -4.81 12.17
C PHE A 62 -13.25 -3.50 12.78
N TYR A 63 -13.83 -2.36 12.40
CA TYR A 63 -13.40 -1.04 12.84
C TYR A 63 -13.24 -0.91 14.37
N HIS A 64 -14.24 -1.35 15.13
CA HIS A 64 -14.22 -1.28 16.59
C HIS A 64 -13.46 -2.45 17.26
N MET A 65 -13.02 -3.44 16.49
CA MET A 65 -12.35 -4.64 17.02
C MET A 65 -10.83 -4.53 16.98
N LEU A 66 -10.29 -3.56 16.24
CA LEU A 66 -8.87 -3.43 15.94
C LEU A 66 -8.37 -2.06 16.42
N GLN A 67 -7.41 -2.07 17.34
CA GLN A 67 -6.75 -0.86 17.83
C GLN A 67 -5.24 -1.07 17.88
N GLN A 68 -4.48 -0.04 17.51
CA GLN A 68 -3.03 -0.05 17.63
C GLN A 68 -2.61 -0.25 19.10
N GLY A 69 -1.58 -1.06 19.32
CA GLY A 69 -1.06 -1.45 20.64
C GLY A 69 -1.69 -2.74 21.19
N GLU A 70 -2.88 -3.13 20.74
CA GLU A 70 -3.57 -4.30 21.29
C GLU A 70 -3.01 -5.63 20.77
N THR A 71 -3.05 -6.66 21.61
CA THR A 71 -2.79 -8.05 21.23
C THR A 71 -4.09 -8.79 21.01
N LYS A 72 -4.21 -9.48 19.87
CA LYS A 72 -5.41 -10.22 19.47
C LYS A 72 -5.06 -11.62 18.98
N ILE A 73 -6.04 -12.52 19.06
CA ILE A 73 -6.01 -13.79 18.33
C ILE A 73 -6.85 -13.63 17.06
N LEU A 74 -6.23 -13.83 15.90
CA LEU A 74 -6.89 -13.85 14.60
C LEU A 74 -7.15 -15.29 14.18
N ILE A 75 -8.37 -15.57 13.73
CA ILE A 75 -8.80 -16.90 13.29
C ILE A 75 -9.48 -16.78 11.94
N ASN A 76 -9.18 -17.72 11.04
CA ASN A 76 -9.87 -17.88 9.77
C ASN A 76 -9.74 -16.65 8.84
N PHE A 77 -8.51 -16.36 8.46
CA PHE A 77 -8.14 -15.38 7.45
C PHE A 77 -7.41 -16.07 6.28
N THR A 78 -7.23 -15.36 5.18
CA THR A 78 -6.37 -15.80 4.07
C THR A 78 -5.11 -14.96 4.01
N VAL A 79 -4.10 -15.46 3.30
CA VAL A 79 -2.91 -14.68 2.99
C VAL A 79 -2.73 -14.58 1.48
N THR A 80 -2.29 -13.41 1.01
CA THR A 80 -2.01 -13.15 -0.41
C THR A 80 -0.59 -12.61 -0.55
N HIS A 81 0.02 -12.71 -1.73
CA HIS A 81 1.33 -12.11 -1.95
C HIS A 81 1.34 -10.59 -1.65
N SER A 82 2.40 -10.16 -0.97
CA SER A 82 2.71 -8.75 -0.73
C SER A 82 3.37 -8.16 -1.97
N SER A 83 2.89 -7.01 -2.43
CA SER A 83 3.34 -6.33 -3.64
C SER A 83 3.22 -4.81 -3.49
N GLY A 84 3.92 -4.05 -4.33
CA GLY A 84 3.89 -2.58 -4.36
C GLY A 84 5.13 -1.96 -3.70
N SER A 85 5.21 -0.63 -3.77
CA SER A 85 6.39 0.16 -3.39
C SER A 85 6.35 0.74 -1.97
N TYR A 86 5.36 0.36 -1.15
CA TYR A 86 5.19 0.78 0.25
C TYR A 86 4.99 -0.43 1.17
N ARG A 87 5.87 -1.43 1.06
CA ARG A 87 5.79 -2.67 1.84
C ARG A 87 6.27 -2.43 3.25
N SER A 88 5.36 -2.52 4.21
CA SER A 88 5.67 -2.31 5.63
C SER A 88 6.40 -3.48 6.31
N THR A 89 6.54 -4.64 5.63
CA THR A 89 7.17 -5.84 6.18
C THR A 89 7.90 -6.63 5.09
N LYS A 90 9.00 -7.31 5.46
CA LYS A 90 9.76 -8.22 4.58
C LYS A 90 9.00 -9.51 4.23
N HIS A 91 7.95 -9.86 4.98
CA HIS A 91 7.16 -11.07 4.76
C HIS A 91 6.58 -11.14 3.33
N PRO A 92 6.68 -12.29 2.63
CA PRO A 92 6.27 -12.44 1.24
C PRO A 92 4.75 -12.39 1.06
N TYR A 93 4.00 -12.62 2.13
CA TYR A 93 2.54 -12.57 2.16
C TYR A 93 2.02 -11.47 3.08
N LYS A 94 0.76 -11.09 2.88
CA LYS A 94 -0.03 -10.24 3.78
C LYS A 94 -1.34 -10.93 4.15
N ILE A 95 -1.82 -10.68 5.36
CA ILE A 95 -3.10 -11.15 5.87
C ILE A 95 -4.24 -10.37 5.21
N VAL A 96 -5.26 -11.07 4.75
CA VAL A 96 -6.51 -10.49 4.23
C VAL A 96 -7.66 -10.97 5.09
N PHE A 97 -8.37 -10.03 5.70
CA PHE A 97 -9.56 -10.34 6.50
C PHE A 97 -10.71 -10.78 5.60
N LEU A 98 -11.40 -11.84 6.04
CA LEU A 98 -12.60 -12.38 5.42
C LEU A 98 -13.84 -11.99 6.24
N PRO A 99 -15.05 -12.04 5.64
CA PRO A 99 -16.30 -11.93 6.39
C PRO A 99 -16.41 -12.96 7.52
N THR A 100 -15.71 -14.09 7.40
CA THR A 100 -15.68 -15.18 8.39
C THR A 100 -14.47 -15.12 9.33
N THR A 101 -13.60 -14.11 9.21
CA THR A 101 -12.50 -13.89 10.15
C THR A 101 -13.05 -13.52 11.52
N ARG A 102 -12.46 -14.12 12.55
CA ARG A 102 -12.78 -13.86 13.96
C ARG A 102 -11.57 -13.23 14.63
N VAL A 103 -11.82 -12.11 15.32
CA VAL A 103 -10.85 -11.42 16.16
C VAL A 103 -11.26 -11.67 17.61
N ARG A 104 -10.34 -12.20 18.42
CA ARG A 104 -10.59 -12.45 19.86
C ARG A 104 -9.59 -11.66 20.70
N ILE A 105 -10.09 -11.14 21.82
CA ILE A 105 -9.26 -10.58 22.87
C ILE A 105 -8.46 -11.72 23.52
N CYS A 106 -7.23 -11.43 23.92
CA CYS A 106 -6.38 -12.34 24.66
C CYS A 106 -5.46 -11.56 25.59
N GLU A 107 -4.70 -12.29 26.42
CA GLU A 107 -3.61 -11.71 27.20
C GLU A 107 -2.62 -10.97 26.29
N ALA A 108 -2.26 -9.75 26.70
CA ALA A 108 -1.35 -8.89 25.97
C ALA A 108 0.05 -9.51 25.85
N PHE A 109 0.72 -9.26 24.73
CA PHE A 109 2.16 -9.44 24.69
C PHE A 109 2.87 -8.37 25.54
N PRO A 110 4.10 -8.63 26.00
CA PRO A 110 4.91 -7.65 26.71
C PRO A 110 5.00 -6.29 26.00
N ASN A 111 5.11 -5.22 26.78
CA ASN A 111 5.17 -3.86 26.24
C ASN A 111 6.43 -3.62 25.40
N ASN A 112 7.55 -4.24 25.76
CA ASN A 112 8.83 -4.18 25.04
C ASN A 112 8.81 -4.89 23.67
N LEU A 113 7.73 -5.60 23.31
CA LEU A 113 7.53 -6.06 21.94
C LEU A 113 7.03 -4.89 21.08
N THR A 114 7.94 -3.99 20.70
CA THR A 114 7.66 -2.78 19.91
C THR A 114 7.58 -3.08 18.40
N GLY A 115 8.32 -4.10 17.95
CA GLY A 115 8.55 -4.43 16.54
C GLY A 115 9.44 -3.41 15.80
N LEU A 116 10.14 -2.55 16.53
CA LEU A 116 11.12 -1.62 15.98
C LEU A 116 12.31 -2.40 15.42
N ASP A 117 12.67 -2.15 14.16
CA ASP A 117 13.78 -2.83 13.47
C ASP A 117 14.57 -1.79 12.67
N PRO A 118 15.38 -0.93 13.33
CA PRO A 118 16.07 0.15 12.67
C PRO A 118 17.10 -0.37 11.67
N VAL A 119 17.16 0.23 10.50
CA VAL A 119 18.16 -0.13 9.48
C VAL A 119 19.50 0.54 9.76
N ASN A 120 20.58 -0.10 9.28
CA ASN A 120 21.92 0.50 9.29
C ASN A 120 22.00 1.65 8.27
N TYR A 121 22.69 2.73 8.64
CA TYR A 121 22.77 3.94 7.82
C TYR A 121 23.62 3.71 6.57
N ARG A 122 24.83 3.12 6.65
CA ARG A 122 25.63 2.71 5.47
C ARG A 122 24.83 1.93 4.45
N ASP A 123 24.14 0.87 4.87
CA ASP A 123 23.40 0.02 3.93
C ASP A 123 22.29 0.78 3.20
N LEU A 124 21.68 1.75 3.87
CA LEU A 124 20.69 2.63 3.27
C LEU A 124 21.33 3.63 2.30
N ILE A 125 22.41 4.31 2.70
CA ILE A 125 23.10 5.33 1.90
C ILE A 125 23.77 4.71 0.68
N ASP A 126 24.40 3.54 0.83
CA ASP A 126 25.00 2.75 -0.25
C ASP A 126 23.98 2.16 -1.23
N GLY A 127 22.68 2.36 -1.00
CA GLY A 127 21.61 1.87 -1.87
C GLY A 127 21.44 0.34 -1.86
N LYS A 128 21.92 -0.35 -0.82
CA LYS A 128 21.79 -1.82 -0.68
C LYS A 128 20.37 -2.23 -0.28
N LEU A 129 19.61 -1.31 0.30
CA LEU A 129 18.22 -1.56 0.71
C LEU A 129 17.26 -1.37 -0.45
N ASN A 130 16.25 -2.24 -0.52
CA ASN A 130 15.20 -2.13 -1.53
C ASN A 130 14.20 -1.03 -1.12
N ALA A 131 14.13 0.02 -1.94
CA ALA A 131 13.27 1.19 -1.73
C ALA A 131 11.76 0.88 -1.72
N ASP A 132 11.32 -0.29 -2.17
CA ASP A 132 9.91 -0.73 -2.07
C ASP A 132 9.48 -1.03 -0.63
N PHE A 133 10.43 -1.22 0.28
CA PHE A 133 10.15 -1.46 1.69
C PHE A 133 10.21 -0.18 2.50
N LEU A 134 9.30 -0.08 3.46
CA LEU A 134 9.37 0.93 4.50
C LEU A 134 10.35 0.46 5.58
N VAL A 135 11.14 1.41 6.09
CA VAL A 135 12.22 1.16 7.05
C VAL A 135 11.95 1.89 8.36
N ASP A 136 12.47 1.35 9.46
CA ASP A 136 12.54 2.10 10.71
C ASP A 136 13.93 2.74 10.81
N VAL A 137 14.04 3.93 11.37
CA VAL A 137 15.32 4.62 11.66
C VAL A 137 15.28 5.24 13.05
N ILE A 138 16.44 5.25 13.72
CA ILE A 138 16.66 5.88 15.01
C ILE A 138 17.93 6.70 14.93
N GLY A 139 17.86 7.96 15.37
CA GLY A 139 19.02 8.84 15.31
C GLY A 139 18.92 10.04 16.24
N GLN A 140 20.07 10.56 16.64
CA GLN A 140 20.16 11.88 17.26
C GLN A 140 19.94 12.95 16.19
N VAL A 141 19.07 13.91 16.45
CA VAL A 141 18.91 15.10 15.60
C VAL A 141 20.09 16.02 15.82
N VAL A 142 20.81 16.34 14.75
CA VAL A 142 22.03 17.17 14.81
C VAL A 142 21.95 18.44 13.98
N GLU A 143 21.12 18.45 12.93
CA GLU A 143 20.88 19.60 12.06
C GLU A 143 19.40 19.63 11.70
N VAL A 144 18.79 20.81 11.71
CA VAL A 144 17.41 21.02 11.26
C VAL A 144 17.35 22.26 10.38
N SER A 145 16.64 22.16 9.25
CA SER A 145 16.43 23.32 8.37
C SER A 145 15.31 24.23 8.87
N HIS A 146 15.19 25.42 8.29
CA HIS A 146 13.95 26.17 8.38
C HIS A 146 12.76 25.40 7.79
N ILE A 147 11.55 25.71 8.28
CA ILE A 147 10.30 25.17 7.75
C ILE A 147 10.06 25.75 6.35
N GLU A 148 9.90 24.88 5.37
CA GLU A 148 9.54 25.22 4.01
C GLU A 148 8.04 24.94 3.78
N VAL A 149 7.36 25.81 3.03
CA VAL A 149 6.00 25.53 2.53
C VAL A 149 6.10 25.18 1.06
N VAL A 150 5.64 23.98 0.71
CA VAL A 150 5.69 23.44 -0.65
C VAL A 150 4.27 23.10 -1.10
N SER A 151 3.91 23.50 -2.32
CA SER A 151 2.62 23.11 -2.90
C SER A 151 2.74 21.75 -3.59
N VAL A 152 2.00 20.76 -3.09
CA VAL A 152 1.96 19.39 -3.62
C VAL A 152 0.52 19.08 -4.01
N ASN A 153 0.28 18.75 -5.29
CA ASN A 153 -1.07 18.53 -5.83
C ASN A 153 -2.04 19.71 -5.60
N GLY A 154 -1.52 20.95 -5.64
CA GLY A 154 -2.33 22.16 -5.40
C GLY A 154 -2.73 22.38 -3.95
N LYS A 155 -2.15 21.62 -3.01
CA LYS A 155 -2.30 21.83 -1.57
C LYS A 155 -0.96 22.17 -0.96
N ASP A 156 -0.93 23.25 -0.19
CA ASP A 156 0.27 23.64 0.54
C ASP A 156 0.50 22.69 1.72
N THR A 157 1.73 22.21 1.83
CA THR A 157 2.19 21.34 2.91
C THR A 157 3.54 21.83 3.41
N GLN A 158 3.73 21.77 4.73
CA GLN A 158 5.02 22.08 5.33
C GLN A 158 5.98 20.91 5.18
N LYS A 159 7.26 21.26 5.06
CA LYS A 159 8.41 20.38 4.94
C LYS A 159 9.53 20.90 5.83
N ILE A 160 10.30 20.00 6.42
CA ILE A 160 11.55 20.32 7.11
C ILE A 160 12.59 19.24 6.83
N ASN A 161 13.84 19.64 6.62
CA ASN A 161 14.95 18.72 6.47
C ASN A 161 15.64 18.58 7.83
N VAL A 162 16.02 17.35 8.14
CA VAL A 162 16.58 16.94 9.42
C VAL A 162 17.77 16.06 9.10
N GLU A 163 18.91 16.31 9.72
CA GLU A 163 20.02 15.37 9.68
C GLU A 163 20.00 14.53 10.97
N LEU A 164 19.96 13.22 10.79
CA LEU A 164 20.11 12.28 11.90
C LEU A 164 21.54 11.78 11.97
N ARG A 165 22.03 11.59 13.20
CA ARG A 165 23.29 10.93 13.51
C ARG A 165 23.05 9.60 14.21
N ASP A 166 23.80 8.57 13.84
CA ASP A 166 23.87 7.31 14.60
C ASP A 166 25.09 7.23 15.54
N HIS A 167 25.24 6.07 16.20
CA HIS A 167 26.34 5.80 17.13
C HIS A 167 27.73 5.69 16.47
N GLU A 168 27.80 5.50 15.15
CA GLU A 168 29.05 5.47 14.38
C GLU A 168 29.39 6.85 13.77
N ASP A 169 28.66 7.89 14.18
CA ASP A 169 28.73 9.27 13.67
C ASP A 169 28.28 9.41 12.20
N GLU A 170 27.56 8.41 11.67
CA GLU A 170 27.02 8.46 10.32
C GLU A 170 25.83 9.39 10.23
N ARG A 171 25.72 10.08 9.10
CA ARG A 171 24.71 11.09 8.87
C ARG A 171 23.67 10.61 7.87
N LEU A 172 22.41 10.70 8.26
CA LEU A 172 21.27 10.29 7.46
C LEU A 172 20.33 11.49 7.22
N PRO A 173 20.17 11.92 5.96
CA PRO A 173 19.17 12.90 5.58
C PRO A 173 17.75 12.37 5.78
N LEU A 174 16.95 13.10 6.56
CA LEU A 174 15.54 12.84 6.83
C LEU A 174 14.70 14.04 6.40
N VAL A 175 13.64 13.79 5.62
CA VAL A 175 12.66 14.81 5.22
C VAL A 175 11.33 14.53 5.90
N LEU A 176 10.89 15.44 6.77
CA LEU A 176 9.59 15.35 7.43
C LEU A 176 8.57 16.29 6.78
N TRP A 177 7.34 15.81 6.66
CA TRP A 177 6.23 16.48 6.01
C TRP A 177 4.99 16.56 6.91
N GLY A 178 4.22 17.64 6.74
CA GLY A 178 2.95 17.84 7.42
C GLY A 178 3.11 18.02 8.92
N LYS A 179 2.25 17.39 9.72
CA LYS A 179 2.15 17.60 11.18
C LYS A 179 3.47 17.37 11.95
N PHE A 180 4.35 16.51 11.44
CA PHE A 180 5.61 16.19 12.12
C PHE A 180 6.63 17.32 12.06
N VAL A 181 6.42 18.30 11.18
CA VAL A 181 7.28 19.48 11.03
C VAL A 181 7.20 20.37 12.28
N GLU A 182 5.98 20.63 12.76
CA GLU A 182 5.75 21.41 13.98
C GLU A 182 6.28 20.66 15.21
N GLU A 183 5.99 19.37 15.32
CA GLU A 183 6.43 18.53 16.44
C GLU A 183 7.96 18.54 16.63
N ILE A 184 8.73 18.42 15.54
CA ILE A 184 10.19 18.44 15.63
C ILE A 184 10.75 19.85 15.84
N SER A 185 10.17 20.86 15.20
CA SER A 185 10.57 22.25 15.39
C SER A 185 10.41 22.69 16.84
N ASP A 186 9.26 22.37 17.45
CA ASP A 186 8.98 22.69 18.85
C ASP A 186 9.93 21.94 19.80
N ALA A 187 10.16 20.65 19.55
CA ALA A 187 11.07 19.86 20.37
C ALA A 187 12.49 20.41 20.35
N VAL A 188 12.97 20.89 19.20
CA VAL A 188 14.29 21.49 19.05
C VAL A 188 14.38 22.85 19.74
N GLN A 189 13.35 23.69 19.63
CA GLN A 189 13.32 25.01 20.27
C GLN A 189 13.21 24.92 21.80
N LEU A 190 12.39 24.00 22.33
CA LEU A 190 12.15 23.82 23.76
C LEU A 190 13.28 23.07 24.47
N ARG A 191 14.06 22.27 23.75
CA ARG A 191 15.09 21.39 24.32
C ARG A 191 16.49 21.77 23.87
N SER A 192 16.78 23.06 23.70
CA SER A 192 18.07 23.56 23.21
C SER A 192 19.31 23.02 23.96
N GLU A 193 19.14 22.50 25.17
CA GLU A 193 20.21 21.90 26.00
C GLU A 193 20.20 20.36 26.06
N ASN A 194 19.15 19.69 25.57
CA ASN A 194 19.01 18.22 25.68
C ASN A 194 19.05 17.54 24.31
N THR A 195 19.77 16.43 24.23
CA THR A 195 19.81 15.55 23.05
C THR A 195 18.38 15.18 22.59
N VAL A 196 18.08 15.42 21.32
CA VAL A 196 16.81 15.02 20.71
C VAL A 196 17.03 13.75 19.91
N ILE A 197 16.45 12.64 20.36
CA ILE A 197 16.41 11.38 19.60
C ILE A 197 15.11 11.33 18.80
N CYS A 198 15.24 11.11 17.50
CA CYS A 198 14.12 10.89 16.60
C CYS A 198 14.04 9.39 16.25
N VAL A 199 12.85 8.82 16.41
CA VAL A 199 12.51 7.49 15.89
C VAL A 199 11.46 7.67 14.81
N LEU A 200 11.82 7.36 13.57
CA LEU A 200 10.86 7.28 12.46
C LEU A 200 10.58 5.82 12.18
N ARG A 201 9.30 5.43 12.28
CA ARG A 201 8.82 4.10 11.89
C ARG A 201 8.14 4.15 10.54
N PHE A 202 8.34 3.09 9.77
CA PHE A 202 7.78 2.93 8.42
C PHE A 202 8.11 4.11 7.49
N GLY A 203 9.34 4.62 7.55
CA GLY A 203 9.89 5.63 6.65
C GLY A 203 10.07 5.11 5.23
N LYS A 204 9.85 5.98 4.24
CA LYS A 204 10.04 5.70 2.82
C LYS A 204 11.45 6.12 2.41
N ILE A 205 12.21 5.20 1.84
CA ILE A 205 13.49 5.50 1.19
C ILE A 205 13.21 6.31 -0.08
N LYS A 206 13.93 7.43 -0.24
CA LYS A 206 13.88 8.33 -1.40
C LYS A 206 15.29 8.48 -1.94
N ILE A 207 15.45 8.12 -3.22
CA ILE A 207 16.70 8.24 -3.95
C ILE A 207 16.51 9.33 -4.99
N TRP A 208 17.34 10.37 -4.95
CA TRP A 208 17.31 11.46 -5.91
C TRP A 208 18.72 11.86 -6.32
N LYS A 209 19.04 11.77 -7.63
CA LYS A 209 20.37 12.11 -8.18
C LYS A 209 21.53 11.54 -7.33
N GLU A 210 21.41 10.26 -6.96
CA GLU A 210 22.38 9.51 -6.12
C GLU A 210 22.35 9.84 -4.62
N ASP A 211 21.66 10.88 -4.19
CA ASP A 211 21.44 11.16 -2.76
C ASP A 211 20.31 10.29 -2.21
N CYS A 212 20.60 9.57 -1.13
CA CYS A 212 19.65 8.76 -0.41
C CYS A 212 19.15 9.50 0.83
N SER A 213 17.83 9.54 1.00
CA SER A 213 17.17 10.11 2.16
C SER A 213 16.01 9.23 2.61
N VAL A 214 15.52 9.47 3.83
CA VAL A 214 14.29 8.88 4.32
C VAL A 214 13.23 9.96 4.47
N SER A 215 11.98 9.65 4.13
CA SER A 215 10.85 10.56 4.36
C SER A 215 9.70 9.85 5.05
N ASN A 216 8.89 10.56 5.84
CA ASN A 216 7.65 9.98 6.34
C ASN A 216 6.66 9.71 5.19
N ALA A 217 6.04 8.54 5.21
CA ALA A 217 4.92 8.17 4.34
C ALA A 217 3.60 8.62 4.99
N TYR A 218 2.81 9.41 4.27
CA TYR A 218 1.52 9.91 4.76
C TYR A 218 0.61 8.78 5.25
N ASN A 219 -0.05 8.99 6.40
CA ASN A 219 -0.92 8.06 7.12
C ASN A 219 -0.24 6.79 7.67
N VAL A 220 0.93 6.38 7.17
CA VAL A 220 1.59 5.13 7.56
C VAL A 220 2.67 5.37 8.61
N SER A 221 3.56 6.33 8.41
CA SER A 221 4.70 6.53 9.31
C SER A 221 4.27 7.06 10.67
N ASP A 222 5.11 6.77 11.66
CA ASP A 222 5.02 7.33 13.00
C ASP A 222 6.37 7.96 13.33
N VAL A 223 6.37 9.18 13.85
CA VAL A 223 7.58 9.92 14.24
C VAL A 223 7.46 10.18 15.73
N LEU A 224 8.44 9.72 16.48
CA LEU A 224 8.46 9.81 17.93
C LEU A 224 9.74 10.50 18.37
N LEU A 225 9.62 11.53 19.20
CA LEU A 225 10.75 12.29 19.74
C LEU A 225 10.99 11.89 21.19
N ASN A 226 12.17 11.35 21.47
CA ASN A 226 12.57 10.82 22.77
C ASN A 226 11.52 9.87 23.40
N PRO A 227 11.01 8.85 22.68
CA PRO A 227 10.05 7.94 23.27
C PRO A 227 10.70 7.11 24.39
N PRO A 228 9.98 6.82 25.48
CA PRO A 228 10.49 6.03 26.61
C PRO A 228 10.45 4.53 26.28
N ILE A 229 11.33 4.09 25.38
CA ILE A 229 11.47 2.70 24.95
C ILE A 229 12.91 2.21 25.13
N ASP A 230 13.07 0.92 25.45
CA ASP A 230 14.36 0.29 25.76
C ASP A 230 15.38 0.48 24.62
N GLU A 231 14.92 0.46 23.36
CA GLU A 231 15.77 0.65 22.18
C GLU A 231 16.37 2.06 22.11
N VAL A 232 15.62 3.09 22.52
CA VAL A 232 16.12 4.48 22.58
C VAL A 232 17.09 4.66 23.72
N GLU A 233 16.83 4.06 24.88
CA GLU A 233 17.79 4.07 25.99
C GLU A 233 19.10 3.36 25.63
N ALA A 234 19.02 2.21 24.96
CA ALA A 234 20.18 1.49 24.47
C ALA A 234 20.96 2.31 23.43
N PHE A 235 20.26 2.93 22.48
CA PHE A 235 20.85 3.81 21.47
C PHE A 235 21.58 5.01 22.10
N MET A 236 20.96 5.71 23.05
CA MET A 236 21.57 6.85 23.73
C MET A 236 22.87 6.49 24.47
N ARG A 237 22.99 5.27 25.00
CA ARG A 237 24.23 4.80 25.67
C ARG A 237 25.39 4.58 24.71
N LEU A 238 25.10 4.37 23.42
CA LEU A 238 26.09 4.12 22.37
C LEU A 238 26.52 5.39 21.63
N LEU A 239 25.78 6.50 21.80
CA LEU A 239 26.11 7.76 21.13
C LEU A 239 27.50 8.27 21.55
N PRO A 240 28.23 8.93 20.64
CA PRO A 240 29.45 9.65 20.96
C PRO A 240 29.21 10.63 22.12
N LYS A 241 30.12 10.62 23.11
CA LYS A 241 30.10 11.57 24.23
C LYS A 241 30.82 12.86 23.84
N ASP A 242 30.31 13.50 22.80
CA ASP A 242 30.78 14.82 22.35
C ASP A 242 29.75 15.90 22.72
N ASP A 243 30.22 17.13 22.86
CA ASP A 243 29.36 18.31 23.08
C ASP A 243 28.81 18.80 21.73
N LEU A 244 28.35 17.89 20.87
CA LEU A 244 27.79 18.26 19.57
C LEU A 244 26.48 19.03 19.76
N ALA A 245 26.55 20.35 19.56
CA ALA A 245 25.39 21.21 19.58
C ALA A 245 24.52 20.97 18.34
N LEU A 246 23.20 20.92 18.53
CA LEU A 246 22.23 20.92 17.43
C LEU A 246 22.33 22.26 16.68
N SER A 247 22.45 22.19 15.36
CA SER A 247 22.45 23.36 14.49
C SER A 247 21.11 23.57 13.79
N ILE A 248 20.68 24.83 13.70
CA ILE A 248 19.60 25.23 12.78
C ILE A 248 20.27 25.88 11.58
N VAL A 249 20.00 25.37 10.38
CA VAL A 249 20.67 25.79 9.15
C VAL A 249 19.65 26.25 8.11
N GLU A 250 20.12 27.01 7.12
CA GLU A 250 19.36 27.21 5.89
C GLU A 250 19.17 25.87 5.18
N SER A 251 17.99 25.65 4.62
CA SER A 251 17.74 24.45 3.85
C SER A 251 18.69 24.39 2.66
N LYS A 252 19.57 23.38 2.66
CA LYS A 252 20.33 23.01 1.46
C LYS A 252 19.30 22.72 0.36
N PRO A 253 19.37 23.39 -0.80
CA PRO A 253 18.44 23.11 -1.89
C PRO A 253 18.78 21.73 -2.46
N LEU A 254 18.16 20.68 -1.92
CA LEU A 254 17.93 19.47 -2.67
C LEU A 254 16.93 19.88 -3.77
N GLU A 255 17.47 20.32 -4.91
CA GLU A 255 16.64 20.72 -6.05
C GLU A 255 15.76 19.55 -6.49
N LEU A 256 14.50 19.60 -6.07
CA LEU A 256 13.41 18.95 -6.77
C LEU A 256 12.18 19.86 -6.79
N LYS A 257 12.05 20.59 -7.89
CA LYS A 257 10.82 21.26 -8.30
C LYS A 257 9.78 20.20 -8.69
N ASN A 258 8.54 20.50 -8.30
CA ASN A 258 7.29 19.81 -8.54
C ASN A 258 7.08 18.51 -7.75
N GLY A 259 6.17 18.60 -6.78
CA GLY A 259 5.56 17.45 -6.13
C GLY A 259 4.92 16.54 -7.17
N VAL A 260 5.42 15.32 -7.23
CA VAL A 260 4.92 14.23 -8.06
C VAL A 260 3.50 13.90 -7.60
N SER A 261 2.54 14.01 -8.52
CA SER A 261 1.16 13.62 -8.26
C SER A 261 1.06 12.11 -8.04
N GLU A 262 0.05 11.60 -7.33
CA GLU A 262 -0.20 10.15 -7.22
C GLU A 262 -0.32 9.45 -8.60
N LYS A 263 -0.65 10.21 -9.65
CA LYS A 263 -0.61 9.75 -11.05
C LYS A 263 0.80 9.62 -11.62
N ASP A 264 1.73 10.47 -11.21
CA ASP A 264 3.13 10.43 -11.64
C ASP A 264 3.92 9.34 -10.90
N ASP A 265 3.55 9.04 -9.65
CA ASP A 265 4.12 7.93 -8.86
C ASP A 265 3.87 6.55 -9.55
N PHE A 266 2.76 6.40 -10.27
CA PHE A 266 2.47 5.22 -11.10
C PHE A 266 3.47 5.08 -12.27
N PHE A 267 3.83 6.17 -12.94
CA PHE A 267 4.76 6.14 -14.09
C PHE A 267 6.24 6.01 -13.69
N VAL A 268 6.57 6.34 -12.44
CA VAL A 268 7.93 6.22 -11.90
C VAL A 268 8.19 4.85 -11.29
N HIS A 269 7.20 4.24 -10.61
CA HIS A 269 7.40 3.00 -9.86
C HIS A 269 6.76 1.74 -10.47
N THR A 270 5.93 1.86 -11.51
CA THR A 270 5.40 0.68 -12.22
C THR A 270 6.37 0.28 -13.32
N PRO A 271 6.87 -0.98 -13.33
CA PRO A 271 7.86 -1.42 -14.32
C PRO A 271 7.30 -1.29 -15.74
N ARG A 272 8.09 -0.68 -16.62
CA ARG A 272 7.80 -0.66 -18.05
C ARG A 272 8.20 -2.01 -18.64
N LYS A 273 7.31 -2.63 -19.40
CA LYS A 273 7.57 -3.88 -20.12
C LYS A 273 7.12 -3.76 -21.57
N THR A 274 7.83 -4.47 -22.43
CA THR A 274 7.44 -4.77 -23.80
C THR A 274 6.37 -5.86 -23.83
N ILE A 275 5.65 -5.99 -24.95
CA ILE A 275 4.65 -7.05 -25.11
C ILE A 275 5.30 -8.43 -25.03
N ALA A 276 6.51 -8.62 -25.56
CA ALA A 276 7.24 -9.88 -25.45
C ALA A 276 7.50 -10.28 -23.99
N GLU A 277 8.01 -9.36 -23.16
CA GLU A 277 8.26 -9.61 -21.73
C GLU A 277 6.97 -9.88 -20.94
N VAL A 278 5.88 -9.25 -21.34
CA VAL A 278 4.55 -9.50 -20.77
C VAL A 278 4.10 -10.92 -21.09
N LEU A 279 4.23 -11.38 -22.34
CA LEU A 279 3.86 -12.73 -22.76
C LEU A 279 4.73 -13.83 -22.11
N GLU A 280 5.98 -13.54 -21.77
CA GLU A 280 6.88 -14.47 -21.08
C GLU A 280 6.66 -14.51 -19.55
N SER A 281 5.90 -13.55 -19.01
CA SER A 281 5.65 -13.44 -17.58
C SER A 281 4.76 -14.60 -17.08
N LYS A 282 5.27 -15.35 -16.09
CA LYS A 282 4.56 -16.47 -15.46
C LYS A 282 3.83 -16.08 -14.16
N GLN A 283 3.87 -14.80 -13.79
CA GLN A 283 3.35 -14.29 -12.52
C GLN A 283 2.41 -13.10 -12.76
N VAL A 284 1.36 -13.00 -11.95
CA VAL A 284 0.41 -11.89 -12.04
C VAL A 284 1.05 -10.61 -11.47
N GLU A 285 1.23 -9.60 -12.32
CA GLU A 285 1.90 -8.34 -11.95
C GLU A 285 1.17 -7.11 -12.49
N LYS A 286 1.63 -5.92 -12.10
CA LYS A 286 1.21 -4.63 -12.67
C LYS A 286 2.39 -4.03 -13.42
N CYS A 287 2.19 -3.67 -14.68
CA CYS A 287 3.22 -3.10 -15.54
C CYS A 287 2.63 -1.97 -16.41
N ILE A 288 3.52 -1.15 -16.98
CA ILE A 288 3.17 -0.17 -18.01
C ILE A 288 3.67 -0.70 -19.35
N VAL A 289 2.79 -0.74 -20.34
CA VAL A 289 3.13 -1.15 -21.70
C VAL A 289 2.82 0.01 -22.64
N MET A 290 3.80 0.44 -23.41
CA MET A 290 3.57 1.36 -24.52
C MET A 290 3.28 0.54 -25.77
N ALA A 291 2.06 0.65 -26.30
CA ALA A 291 1.63 -0.08 -27.48
C ALA A 291 0.66 0.75 -28.32
N THR A 292 0.59 0.44 -29.60
CA THR A 292 -0.37 0.99 -30.55
C THR A 292 -1.56 0.05 -30.67
N ILE A 293 -2.78 0.61 -30.66
CA ILE A 293 -3.99 -0.17 -30.91
C ILE A 293 -4.08 -0.43 -32.41
N ALA A 294 -4.00 -1.70 -32.79
CA ALA A 294 -4.13 -2.15 -34.17
C ALA A 294 -5.59 -2.30 -34.59
N GLY A 295 -6.46 -2.65 -33.64
CA GLY A 295 -7.88 -2.84 -33.87
C GLY A 295 -8.65 -3.22 -32.60
N ILE A 296 -9.97 -3.23 -32.71
CA ILE A 296 -10.86 -3.73 -31.67
C ILE A 296 -11.46 -5.04 -32.19
N ASP A 297 -11.19 -6.13 -31.49
CA ASP A 297 -11.76 -7.44 -31.78
C ASP A 297 -13.20 -7.50 -31.27
N SER A 298 -14.14 -7.66 -32.21
CA SER A 298 -15.58 -7.71 -31.96
C SER A 298 -16.14 -9.13 -31.86
N ASP A 299 -15.34 -10.17 -32.13
CA ASP A 299 -15.85 -11.54 -32.33
C ASP A 299 -16.38 -12.16 -31.02
N ILE A 300 -15.88 -11.69 -29.87
CA ILE A 300 -16.26 -12.19 -28.53
C ILE A 300 -17.32 -11.27 -27.87
N GLY A 301 -17.86 -10.32 -28.62
CA GLY A 301 -18.81 -9.31 -28.14
C GLY A 301 -18.13 -8.18 -27.37
N TRP A 302 -18.60 -6.95 -27.60
CA TRP A 302 -17.99 -5.71 -27.11
C TRP A 302 -18.61 -5.15 -25.83
N TYR A 303 -19.59 -5.85 -25.26
CA TYR A 303 -20.27 -5.45 -24.04
C TYR A 303 -20.69 -6.66 -23.19
N TYR A 304 -21.05 -6.40 -21.94
CA TYR A 304 -21.69 -7.37 -21.06
C TYR A 304 -22.84 -6.72 -20.30
N LEU A 305 -23.84 -7.53 -19.95
CA LEU A 305 -24.95 -7.10 -19.11
C LEU A 305 -24.51 -7.07 -17.64
N SER A 306 -24.77 -5.94 -16.98
CA SER A 306 -24.46 -5.72 -15.58
C SER A 306 -25.69 -5.25 -14.81
N CYS A 307 -25.71 -5.46 -13.50
CA CYS A 307 -26.73 -4.89 -12.64
C CYS A 307 -26.52 -3.38 -12.54
N LYS A 308 -27.56 -2.59 -12.87
CA LYS A 308 -27.55 -1.12 -12.82
C LYS A 308 -27.20 -0.58 -11.43
N VAL A 309 -27.55 -1.30 -10.37
CA VAL A 309 -27.33 -0.89 -8.97
C VAL A 309 -25.89 -1.10 -8.53
N CYS A 310 -25.29 -2.25 -8.83
CA CYS A 310 -23.98 -2.61 -8.26
C CYS A 310 -22.85 -2.77 -9.29
N ALA A 311 -23.14 -2.51 -10.58
CA ALA A 311 -22.25 -2.62 -11.73
C ALA A 311 -21.63 -4.00 -11.97
N LYS A 312 -22.11 -5.06 -11.30
CA LYS A 312 -21.55 -6.42 -11.44
C LYS A 312 -22.23 -7.15 -12.61
N LYS A 313 -21.47 -7.93 -13.37
CA LYS A 313 -22.01 -8.82 -14.41
C LYS A 313 -23.13 -9.69 -13.82
N VAL A 314 -24.27 -9.73 -14.50
CA VAL A 314 -25.38 -10.61 -14.13
C VAL A 314 -25.17 -12.01 -14.68
N LEU A 315 -25.74 -13.00 -14.01
CA LEU A 315 -25.76 -14.39 -14.46
C LEU A 315 -27.08 -14.65 -15.19
N THR A 316 -27.03 -15.40 -16.28
CA THR A 316 -28.22 -15.94 -16.95
C THR A 316 -28.67 -17.20 -16.20
N VAL A 317 -29.94 -17.25 -15.84
CA VAL A 317 -30.59 -18.36 -15.14
C VAL A 317 -31.66 -18.92 -16.08
N PRO A 318 -31.64 -20.23 -16.40
CA PRO A 318 -32.71 -20.87 -17.17
C PRO A 318 -34.06 -20.70 -16.45
N ASN A 319 -35.15 -20.53 -17.20
CA ASN A 319 -36.48 -20.67 -16.63
C ASN A 319 -36.81 -22.16 -16.51
N ASP A 320 -37.22 -22.61 -15.32
CA ASP A 320 -37.68 -24.00 -15.11
C ASP A 320 -39.19 -24.18 -15.42
N ASN A 321 -39.86 -23.16 -15.96
CA ASN A 321 -41.24 -23.27 -16.39
C ASN A 321 -41.31 -23.93 -17.77
N PHE A 322 -41.28 -25.27 -17.78
CA PHE A 322 -41.85 -26.05 -18.87
C PHE A 322 -43.38 -25.99 -18.72
N ASP A 323 -44.02 -25.06 -19.43
CA ASP A 323 -45.43 -25.19 -19.73
C ASP A 323 -45.53 -25.68 -21.18
N ASP A 324 -46.03 -26.91 -21.33
CA ASP A 324 -46.24 -27.56 -22.61
C ASP A 324 -47.37 -26.84 -23.35
N GLY A 325 -47.01 -25.92 -24.24
CA GLY A 325 -47.92 -25.41 -25.25
C GLY A 325 -47.79 -23.93 -25.54
N ASP A 326 -46.76 -23.53 -26.30
CA ASP A 326 -46.98 -22.91 -27.61
C ASP A 326 -45.64 -22.80 -28.33
N ASP A 327 -45.60 -23.34 -29.54
CA ASP A 327 -44.44 -23.33 -30.43
C ASP A 327 -44.36 -21.94 -31.09
N HIS A 328 -43.81 -20.95 -30.37
CA HIS A 328 -43.21 -19.72 -30.92
C HIS A 328 -42.85 -18.71 -29.81
N ASP A 329 -41.96 -19.03 -28.87
CA ASP A 329 -41.15 -17.97 -28.26
C ASP A 329 -39.82 -18.43 -27.65
N VAL A 330 -38.82 -17.58 -27.85
CA VAL A 330 -37.39 -17.81 -27.64
C VAL A 330 -37.06 -17.99 -26.15
N LEU A 331 -36.38 -19.10 -25.79
CA LEU A 331 -35.70 -19.38 -24.52
C LEU A 331 -35.64 -18.17 -23.54
N ALA A 332 -36.63 -18.05 -22.66
CA ALA A 332 -36.71 -16.95 -21.71
C ALA A 332 -35.72 -17.15 -20.55
N TYR A 333 -34.50 -16.65 -20.68
CA TYR A 333 -33.54 -16.63 -19.56
C TYR A 333 -33.86 -15.48 -18.59
N ASN A 334 -33.85 -15.78 -17.29
CA ASN A 334 -33.87 -14.77 -16.24
C ASN A 334 -32.45 -14.30 -15.91
N TYR A 335 -32.32 -13.11 -15.32
CA TYR A 335 -31.01 -12.60 -14.88
C TYR A 335 -30.93 -12.56 -13.36
N TYR A 336 -29.80 -12.98 -12.81
CA TYR A 336 -29.53 -12.90 -11.38
C TYR A 336 -28.32 -12.02 -11.11
N CYS A 337 -28.43 -11.11 -10.16
CA CYS A 337 -27.29 -10.34 -9.68
C CYS A 337 -26.68 -11.03 -8.45
N PRO A 338 -25.47 -11.60 -8.54
CA PRO A 338 -24.84 -12.28 -7.40
C PRO A 338 -24.42 -11.32 -6.28
N LYS A 339 -24.22 -10.03 -6.60
CA LYS A 339 -23.83 -9.02 -5.62
C LYS A 339 -25.03 -8.42 -4.87
N CYS A 340 -26.12 -8.13 -5.58
CA CYS A 340 -27.37 -7.65 -4.97
C CYS A 340 -28.28 -8.77 -4.45
N LYS A 341 -27.96 -10.02 -4.81
CA LYS A 341 -28.80 -11.21 -4.56
C LYS A 341 -30.23 -11.03 -5.04
N THR A 342 -30.40 -10.40 -6.21
CA THR A 342 -31.70 -10.04 -6.77
C THR A 342 -31.95 -10.81 -8.05
N ASN A 343 -33.10 -11.49 -8.12
CA ASN A 343 -33.65 -12.04 -9.37
C ASN A 343 -34.25 -10.90 -10.18
N SER A 344 -34.01 -10.92 -11.49
CA SER A 344 -34.44 -9.89 -12.45
C SER A 344 -33.99 -8.47 -12.06
N PRO A 345 -32.67 -8.24 -11.87
CA PRO A 345 -32.15 -6.91 -11.57
C PRO A 345 -32.36 -5.97 -12.76
N LYS A 346 -32.48 -4.66 -12.50
CA LYS A 346 -32.38 -3.65 -13.57
C LYS A 346 -31.02 -3.78 -14.26
N LEU A 347 -31.02 -3.94 -15.58
CA LEU A 347 -29.82 -4.18 -16.39
C LEU A 347 -29.22 -2.88 -16.93
N LEU A 348 -27.92 -2.90 -17.15
CA LEU A 348 -27.15 -1.89 -17.86
C LEU A 348 -26.03 -2.56 -18.66
N SER A 349 -25.99 -2.33 -19.97
CA SER A 349 -24.90 -2.75 -20.84
C SER A 349 -23.65 -1.95 -20.53
N ARG A 350 -22.52 -2.64 -20.32
CA ARG A 350 -21.21 -2.03 -20.04
C ARG A 350 -20.17 -2.54 -21.03
N TYR A 351 -19.24 -1.69 -21.42
CA TYR A 351 -18.24 -2.07 -22.42
C TYR A 351 -17.26 -3.13 -21.89
N LYS A 352 -16.90 -4.06 -22.76
CA LYS A 352 -15.83 -5.06 -22.60
C LYS A 352 -15.15 -5.18 -23.96
N LEU A 353 -14.15 -4.34 -24.20
CA LEU A 353 -13.44 -4.29 -25.48
C LEU A 353 -12.21 -5.18 -25.43
N HIS A 354 -12.05 -6.01 -26.43
CA HIS A 354 -10.83 -6.76 -26.68
C HIS A 354 -9.99 -5.96 -27.69
N LEU A 355 -8.93 -5.31 -27.23
CA LEU A 355 -8.05 -4.52 -28.07
C LEU A 355 -6.93 -5.39 -28.60
N VAL A 356 -6.73 -5.40 -29.91
CA VAL A 356 -5.50 -5.92 -30.51
C VAL A 356 -4.48 -4.82 -30.45
N VAL A 357 -3.38 -5.05 -29.72
CA VAL A 357 -2.32 -4.07 -29.51
C VAL A 357 -1.00 -4.62 -30.02
N LEU A 358 -0.17 -3.73 -30.54
CA LEU A 358 1.15 -4.04 -31.08
C LEU A 358 2.19 -3.06 -30.55
N ASP A 359 3.39 -3.56 -30.33
CA ASP A 359 4.59 -2.76 -30.11
C ASP A 359 5.69 -3.22 -31.08
N ASN A 360 6.93 -2.77 -30.89
CA ASN A 360 8.05 -3.16 -31.74
C ASN A 360 8.57 -4.59 -31.47
N THR A 361 8.04 -5.29 -30.46
CA THR A 361 8.49 -6.62 -30.05
C THR A 361 7.49 -7.72 -30.40
N ASN A 362 6.19 -7.47 -30.24
CA ASN A 362 5.14 -8.46 -30.48
C ASN A 362 3.74 -7.81 -30.59
N ASN A 363 2.70 -8.63 -30.69
CA ASN A 363 1.31 -8.21 -30.53
C ASN A 363 0.61 -9.08 -29.48
N CYS A 364 -0.44 -8.54 -28.86
CA CYS A 364 -1.29 -9.29 -27.93
C CYS A 364 -2.70 -8.68 -27.85
N LYS A 365 -3.55 -9.24 -26.98
CA LYS A 365 -4.89 -8.73 -26.72
C LYS A 365 -5.02 -8.16 -25.31
N PHE A 366 -5.44 -6.90 -25.21
CA PHE A 366 -5.77 -6.25 -23.93
C PHE A 366 -7.28 -6.22 -23.73
N LEU A 367 -7.72 -6.42 -22.49
CA LEU A 367 -9.14 -6.38 -22.13
C LEU A 367 -9.45 -5.07 -21.40
N LEU A 368 -10.30 -4.24 -22.00
CA LEU A 368 -10.68 -2.94 -21.48
C LEU A 368 -12.15 -2.91 -21.03
N PHE A 369 -12.41 -2.42 -19.82
CA PHE A 369 -13.74 -2.38 -19.24
C PHE A 369 -14.31 -0.96 -19.15
N ASP A 370 -15.59 -0.85 -19.52
CA ASP A 370 -16.52 0.25 -19.29
C ASP A 370 -15.92 1.66 -19.27
N ASN A 371 -15.58 2.22 -18.11
CA ASN A 371 -15.06 3.58 -18.00
C ASN A 371 -13.82 3.83 -18.87
N LEU A 372 -12.89 2.86 -18.95
CA LEU A 372 -11.69 2.97 -19.76
C LEU A 372 -12.01 2.84 -21.26
N ALA A 373 -12.99 2.00 -21.60
CA ALA A 373 -13.47 1.84 -22.96
C ALA A 373 -14.23 3.08 -23.46
N LEU A 374 -15.06 3.68 -22.60
CA LEU A 374 -15.74 4.94 -22.88
C LEU A 374 -14.75 6.08 -23.10
N GLN A 375 -13.72 6.16 -22.27
CA GLN A 375 -12.64 7.11 -22.49
C GLN A 375 -12.05 6.88 -23.88
N LEU A 376 -11.57 5.66 -24.17
CA LEU A 376 -10.95 5.32 -25.44
C LEU A 376 -11.80 5.66 -26.68
N LEU A 377 -13.09 5.34 -26.65
CA LEU A 377 -13.99 5.54 -27.78
C LEU A 377 -14.38 7.02 -28.02
N PHE A 378 -14.25 7.87 -27.00
CA PHE A 378 -14.75 9.25 -27.04
C PHE A 378 -13.67 10.33 -26.81
N SER A 379 -12.37 10.01 -26.86
CA SER A 379 -11.32 11.04 -26.94
C SER A 379 -10.32 10.79 -28.08
N ILE A 380 -9.78 11.89 -28.61
CA ILE A 380 -8.98 11.92 -29.85
C ILE A 380 -7.49 11.55 -29.60
N ILE A 381 -7.05 11.38 -28.34
CA ILE A 381 -5.67 11.01 -27.98
C ILE A 381 -5.68 10.12 -26.73
N PHE A 382 -5.02 8.95 -26.76
CA PHE A 382 -4.84 8.08 -25.59
C PHE A 382 -3.45 7.46 -25.41
N THR A 383 -3.05 7.40 -24.15
CA THR A 383 -2.11 6.45 -23.56
C THR A 383 -2.94 5.44 -22.75
N ILE A 384 -2.90 4.14 -23.08
CA ILE A 384 -3.64 3.10 -22.34
C ILE A 384 -2.89 2.77 -21.05
N ASN A 385 -3.49 3.10 -19.90
CA ASN A 385 -3.03 2.65 -18.59
C ASN A 385 -3.84 1.43 -18.14
N THR A 386 -3.30 0.23 -18.33
CA THR A 386 -3.88 -1.02 -17.82
C THR A 386 -2.89 -1.83 -17.03
N SER A 387 -3.30 -2.28 -15.84
CA SER A 387 -2.79 -3.53 -15.27
C SER A 387 -3.45 -4.69 -16.03
N CYS A 388 -2.73 -5.30 -16.97
CA CYS A 388 -3.15 -6.56 -17.57
C CYS A 388 -2.94 -7.69 -16.55
N LYS A 389 -4.01 -8.38 -16.17
CA LYS A 389 -3.89 -9.77 -15.75
C LYS A 389 -3.80 -10.59 -17.02
N ILE A 390 -2.65 -11.19 -17.27
CA ILE A 390 -2.58 -12.43 -18.07
C ILE A 390 -3.15 -13.56 -17.20
#